data_AF-A0A518XJ83-F1
#
_entry.id   AF-A0A518XJ83-F1
#
_cell.length_a   1.000
_cell.length_b   1.000
_cell.length_c   1.000
_cell.angle_alpha   90.00
_cell.angle_beta   90.00
_cell.angle_gamma   90.00
#
_symmetry.space_group_name_H-M   'P 1'
#
loop_
_entity.id
_entity.type
_entity.pdbx_description
1 polymer ?
#
loop_
_entity_poly.entity_id
_entity_poly.type
_entity_poly.pdbx_seq_one_letter_code
_entity_poly.pdbx_strand_id
1 'polypeptide(L)' 'MELYAYICEAGSFAGFSAVPWEELGLCSVIDEPTDEPEGLRIYLRDGWPVAVLEFDVGYRVIPGMITNRWQQS' A
#
# COMPACT_ATOMS: atom_id res chain seq x y z
N MET A 1 14.74 13.20 3.26
CA MET A 1 14.42 11.78 3.13
C MET A 1 13.34 11.68 2.06
N GLU A 2 13.57 10.88 1.02
CA GLU A 2 12.58 10.65 -0.04
C GLU A 2 11.34 9.97 0.53
N LEU A 3 10.16 10.30 -0.01
CA LEU A 3 8.88 9.74 0.46
C LEU A 3 8.89 8.21 0.43
N TYR A 4 9.47 7.64 -0.63
CA TYR A 4 9.62 6.20 -0.77
C TYR A 4 10.50 5.58 0.32
N ALA A 5 11.63 6.21 0.64
CA ALA A 5 12.53 5.73 1.71
C ALA A 5 11.83 5.74 3.08
N TYR A 6 11.06 6.80 3.36
CA TYR A 6 10.26 6.86 4.58
C TYR A 6 9.20 5.74 4.66
N ILE A 7 8.51 5.45 3.55
CA ILE A 7 7.52 4.36 3.50
C ILE A 7 8.21 3.00 3.71
N CYS A 8 9.39 2.79 3.14
CA CYS A 8 10.16 1.57 3.35
C CYS A 8 10.59 1.38 4.82
N GLU A 9 10.95 2.46 5.52
CA GLU A 9 11.33 2.41 6.93
C GLU A 9 10.14 2.31 7.89
N ALA A 10 9.05 3.04 7.61
CA ALA A 10 7.90 3.14 8.51
C ALA A 10 6.79 2.11 8.20
N GLY A 11 6.76 1.55 7.00
CA GLY A 11 5.76 0.59 6.55
C GLY A 11 5.99 -0.82 7.10
N SER A 12 4.90 -1.57 7.29
CA SER A 12 4.96 -3.01 7.55
C SER A 12 4.81 -3.77 6.24
N PHE A 13 5.85 -4.50 5.83
CA PHE A 13 5.78 -5.37 4.65
C PHE A 13 4.91 -6.59 4.95
N ALA A 14 3.89 -6.81 4.12
CA ALA A 14 2.90 -7.85 4.33
C ALA A 14 2.98 -8.96 3.25
N GLY A 15 3.74 -8.76 2.16
CA GLY A 15 3.86 -9.73 1.07
C GLY A 15 2.71 -9.65 0.06
N PHE A 16 2.75 -10.48 -0.98
CA PHE A 16 1.86 -10.39 -2.16
C PHE A 16 0.39 -10.70 -1.91
N SER A 17 0.06 -11.44 -0.85
CA SER A 17 -1.30 -11.94 -0.59
C SER A 17 -1.91 -11.42 0.72
N ALA A 18 -1.23 -10.51 1.42
CA ALA A 18 -1.68 -10.09 2.75
C ALA A 18 -2.83 -9.09 2.75
N VAL A 19 -3.15 -8.48 1.60
CA VAL A 19 -4.36 -7.67 1.47
C VAL A 19 -5.30 -8.36 0.48
N PRO A 20 -6.48 -8.83 0.92
CA PRO A 20 -7.53 -9.37 0.07
C PRO A 20 -7.95 -8.36 -1.00
N TRP A 21 -8.20 -8.85 -2.21
CA TRP A 21 -8.59 -8.03 -3.35
C TRP A 21 -9.92 -7.29 -3.10
N GLU A 22 -10.82 -7.88 -2.32
CA GLU A 22 -12.08 -7.28 -1.92
C GLU A 22 -11.87 -6.00 -1.12
N GLU A 23 -10.84 -5.96 -0.27
CA GLU A 23 -10.53 -4.80 0.56
C GLU A 23 -9.82 -3.69 -0.22
N LEU A 24 -8.96 -4.08 -1.16
CA LEU A 24 -8.32 -3.14 -2.09
C LEU A 24 -9.35 -2.51 -3.05
N GLY A 25 -10.37 -3.27 -3.46
CA GLY A 25 -11.46 -2.77 -4.29
C GLY A 25 -12.31 -1.66 -3.63
N LEU A 26 -12.17 -1.46 -2.32
CA LEU A 26 -12.80 -0.38 -1.57
C LEU A 26 -11.92 0.89 -1.50
N CYS A 27 -10.69 0.83 -1.98
CA CYS A 27 -9.75 1.93 -1.94
C CYS A 27 -9.74 2.70 -3.26
N SER A 28 -9.50 4.00 -3.18
CA SER A 28 -9.08 4.77 -4.36
C SER A 28 -7.61 4.45 -4.65
N VAL A 29 -7.20 4.53 -5.92
CA VAL A 29 -5.84 4.20 -6.34
C VAL A 29 -5.20 5.42 -6.97
N ILE A 30 -3.97 5.72 -6.56
CA ILE A 30 -3.06 6.59 -7.31
C ILE A 30 -2.06 5.68 -8.01
N ASP A 31 -2.10 5.69 -9.33
CA ASP A 31 -1.09 5.05 -10.17
C ASP A 31 0.13 5.95 -10.35
N GLU A 32 1.25 5.35 -10.69
CA GLU A 32 2.46 6.07 -11.07
C GLU A 32 2.16 7.00 -12.27
N PRO A 33 2.54 8.30 -12.20
CA PRO A 33 2.21 9.26 -13.25
C PRO A 33 3.22 9.20 -14.40
N THR A 34 3.33 8.04 -15.04
CA THR A 34 4.21 7.78 -16.20
C THR A 34 3.43 7.15 -17.34
N ASP A 35 3.96 7.25 -18.56
CA ASP A 35 3.35 6.64 -19.74
C ASP A 35 3.44 5.10 -19.73
N GLU A 36 4.41 4.56 -18.97
CA GLU A 36 4.66 3.14 -18.78
C GLU A 36 4.84 2.84 -17.28
N PRO A 37 3.74 2.72 -16.52
CA PRO A 37 3.82 2.51 -15.07
C PRO A 37 4.36 1.12 -14.74
N GLU A 38 5.39 1.04 -13.91
CA GLU A 38 6.02 -0.22 -13.48
C GLU A 38 5.23 -0.92 -12.35
N GLY A 39 3.95 -0.57 -12.18
CA GLY A 39 3.06 -1.21 -11.22
C GLY A 39 3.19 -0.72 -9.78
N LEU A 40 3.86 0.41 -9.54
CA LEU A 40 3.81 1.11 -8.26
C LEU A 40 2.43 1.77 -8.08
N ARG A 41 1.72 1.42 -7.00
CA ARG A 41 0.39 1.97 -6.70
C ARG A 41 0.26 2.35 -5.24
N ILE A 42 -0.43 3.46 -4.99
CA ILE A 42 -0.83 3.87 -3.64
C ILE A 42 -2.34 3.66 -3.50
N TYR A 43 -2.74 2.91 -2.48
CA TYR A 43 -4.13 2.74 -2.11
C TYR A 43 -4.51 3.76 -1.05
N LEU A 44 -5.61 4.46 -1.28
CA LEU A 44 -6.20 5.43 -0.39
C LEU A 44 -7.54 4.96 0.15
N ARG A 45 -7.77 5.15 1.45
CA ARG A 45 -9.10 5.05 2.08
C ARG A 45 -9.47 6.42 2.65
N ASP A 46 -10.62 6.94 2.26
CA ASP A 46 -11.12 8.25 2.68
C ASP A 46 -10.10 9.40 2.46
N GLY A 47 -9.34 9.32 1.37
CA GLY A 47 -8.31 10.31 1.00
C GLY A 47 -6.95 10.10 1.66
N TRP A 48 -6.78 9.07 2.48
CA TRP A 48 -5.53 8.80 3.20
C TRP A 48 -4.83 7.52 2.74
N PRO A 49 -3.49 7.51 2.64
CA PRO A 49 -2.74 6.35 2.14
C PRO A 49 -2.72 5.22 3.19
N VAL A 50 -3.09 4.02 2.75
CA VAL A 50 -3.17 2.81 3.61
C VAL A 50 -2.22 1.71 3.17
N ALA A 51 -1.89 1.62 1.89
CA ALA A 51 -0.95 0.63 1.38
C ALA A 51 -0.23 1.13 0.11
N VAL A 52 0.97 0.62 -0.10
CA VAL A 52 1.71 0.72 -1.35
C VAL A 52 1.89 -0.67 -1.92
N LEU A 53 1.58 -0.86 -3.20
CA LEU A 53 1.91 -2.06 -3.97
C LEU A 53 3.13 -1.76 -4.83
N GLU A 54 4.14 -2.60 -4.71
CA GLU A 54 5.31 -2.65 -5.58
C GLU A 54 5.23 -3.93 -6.44
N PHE A 55 5.37 -3.78 -7.76
CA PHE A 55 5.42 -4.91 -8.69
C PHE A 55 6.57 -5.85 -8.32
N ASP A 56 6.35 -7.16 -8.40
CA ASP A 56 7.31 -8.21 -8.01
C ASP A 56 7.86 -8.12 -6.56
N VAL A 57 7.29 -7.28 -5.69
CA VAL A 57 7.65 -7.20 -4.27
C VAL A 57 6.43 -7.46 -3.37
N GLY A 58 5.28 -6.86 -3.66
CA GLY A 58 4.05 -7.01 -2.87
C GLY A 58 3.68 -5.75 -2.08
N TYR A 59 2.98 -5.90 -0.96
CA TYR A 59 2.37 -4.77 -0.24
C TYR A 59 3.20 -4.29 0.95
N ARG A 60 3.32 -2.97 1.08
CA ARG A 60 3.68 -2.29 2.34
C ARG A 60 2.48 -1.55 2.88
N VAL A 61 2.09 -1.92 4.09
CA VAL A 61 0.99 -1.29 4.84
C VAL A 61 1.54 -0.13 5.66
N ILE A 62 0.87 1.02 5.62
CA ILE A 62 1.28 2.19 6.40
C ILE A 62 0.59 2.15 7.78
N PRO A 63 1.34 2.02 8.90
CA PRO A 63 0.76 1.96 10.24
C PRO A 63 0.19 3.32 10.65
N GLY A 64 -1.04 3.32 11.18
CA GLY A 64 -1.72 4.53 11.69
C GLY A 64 -3.15 4.71 11.22
N MET A 65 -3.54 4.08 10.11
CA MET A 65 -4.91 4.14 9.58
C MET A 65 -5.55 2.78 9.32
N ILE A 66 -4.74 1.72 9.33
CA ILE A 66 -5.24 0.37 9.45
C ILE A 66 -5.44 0.09 10.94
N THR A 67 -6.58 0.51 11.49
CA THR A 67 -6.96 0.20 12.87
C THR A 67 -7.04 -1.32 13.04
N ASN A 68 -6.05 -1.93 13.68
CA ASN A 68 -6.07 -3.22 14.39
C ASN A 68 -6.58 -4.49 13.68
N ARG A 69 -6.95 -4.46 12.39
CA ARG A 69 -7.62 -5.62 11.75
C ARG A 69 -6.67 -6.69 11.21
N TRP A 70 -5.40 -6.36 10.95
CA TRP A 70 -4.45 -7.25 10.25
C TRP A 70 -3.33 -7.78 11.13
N GLN A 71 -3.28 -7.38 12.40
CA GLN A 71 -2.35 -7.94 13.40
C GLN A 71 -2.95 -9.10 14.20
N GLN A 72 -4.13 -9.60 13.81
CA GLN A 72 -4.72 -10.81 14.38
C GLN A 72 -4.57 -11.98 13.41
N SER A 73 -3.41 -12.62 13.44
CA SER A 73 -3.18 -13.98 12.95
C SER A 73 -2.30 -14.70 13.96
#